data_AF-A0A929FAB1-F1
#
_entry.id   AF-A0A929FAB1-F1
#
_cell.length_a   1.000
_cell.length_b   1.000
_cell.length_c   1.000
_cell.angle_alpha   90.00
_cell.angle_beta   90.00
_cell.angle_gamma   90.00
#
_symmetry.space_group_name_H-M   'P 1'
#
loop_
_entity.id
_entity.type
_entity.pdbx_description
1 polymer ?
#
loop_
_entity_poly.entity_id
_entity_poly.type
_entity_poly.pdbx_seq_one_letter_code
_entity_poly.pdbx_strand_id
1 'polypeptide(L)'
;MGKFEEIVDGVYRICAGRSNIYLLAGEDLTLVDTGMPGEEENVIDCIDKIGRSIKELGHILITHAHMDHMGSLAALKKESGAKVVA
;
A
#
# COMPACT_ATOMS: atom_id res chain seq x y z
N MET A 1 -6.02 -16.99 -1.90
CA MET A 1 -4.61 -16.81 -2.27
C MET A 1 -4.26 -15.37 -2.01
N GLY A 2 -3.23 -15.05 -1.20
CA GLY A 2 -2.86 -13.65 -0.97
C GLY A 2 -2.48 -12.97 -2.28
N LYS A 3 -2.98 -11.77 -2.55
CA LYS A 3 -2.56 -10.97 -3.72
C LYS A 3 -1.22 -10.26 -3.45
N PHE A 4 -0.32 -10.87 -2.68
CA PHE A 4 0.98 -10.29 -2.42
C PHE A 4 2.04 -11.38 -2.21
N GLU A 5 3.28 -10.98 -2.39
CA GLU A 5 4.48 -11.78 -2.12
C GLU A 5 5.55 -10.91 -1.47
N GLU A 6 6.38 -11.50 -0.62
CA GLU A 6 7.59 -10.86 -0.12
C GLU A 6 8.71 -11.06 -1.15
N ILE A 7 9.24 -9.97 -1.70
CA ILE A 7 10.25 -10.01 -2.78
C ILE A 7 11.68 -9.91 -2.24
N VAL A 8 11.83 -9.29 -1.07
CA VAL A 8 13.04 -9.23 -0.24
C VAL A 8 12.56 -8.96 1.18
N ASP A 9 13.38 -9.30 2.18
CA ASP A 9 13.06 -9.11 3.61
C ASP A 9 12.45 -7.73 3.88
N GLY A 10 11.21 -7.73 4.39
CA GLY A 10 10.47 -6.52 4.73
C GLY A 10 9.91 -5.73 3.54
N VAL A 11 9.94 -6.26 2.32
CA VAL A 11 9.36 -5.61 1.13
C VAL A 11 8.37 -6.54 0.44
N TYR A 12 7.11 -6.11 0.40
CA TYR A 12 6.00 -6.86 -0.15
C TYR A 12 5.51 -6.21 -1.42
N ARG A 13 5.37 -7.00 -2.48
CA ARG A 13 4.71 -6.58 -3.72
C ARG A 13 3.25 -7.02 -3.67
N ILE A 14 2.33 -6.08 -3.81
CA ILE A 14 0.88 -6.31 -3.82
C ILE A 14 0.39 -6.18 -5.26
N CYS A 15 -0.23 -7.24 -5.78
CA CYS A 15 -0.68 -7.34 -7.17
C CYS A 15 -1.95 -6.49 -7.39
N ALA A 16 -1.81 -5.40 -8.16
CA ALA A 16 -2.89 -4.47 -8.53
C ALA A 16 -3.08 -4.40 -10.07
N GLY A 17 -3.17 -5.57 -10.72
CA GLY A 17 -3.42 -5.65 -12.16
C GLY A 17 -2.27 -5.13 -13.02
N ARG A 18 -2.37 -3.89 -13.53
CA ARG A 18 -1.41 -3.27 -14.46
C ARG A 18 -0.33 -2.42 -13.78
N SER A 19 -0.52 -2.07 -12.52
CA SER A 19 0.45 -1.37 -11.69
C SER A 19 0.93 -2.27 -10.55
N ASN A 20 2.08 -1.91 -9.97
CA ASN A 20 2.58 -2.56 -8.76
C ASN A 20 2.36 -1.62 -7.58
N ILE A 21 1.93 -2.19 -6.46
CA ILE A 21 1.97 -1.53 -5.17
C ILE A 21 3.07 -2.20 -4.34
N TYR A 22 3.85 -1.41 -3.62
CA TYR A 22 4.87 -1.95 -2.73
C TYR A 22 4.64 -1.47 -1.30
N LEU A 23 4.74 -2.40 -0.35
CA LEU A 23 4.72 -2.11 1.08
C LEU A 23 6.12 -2.40 1.65
N LEU A 24 6.73 -1.38 2.25
CA LEU A 24 7.98 -1.48 2.97
C LEU A 24 7.67 -1.53 4.47
N ALA A 25 8.05 -2.64 5.12
CA ALA A 25 7.81 -2.91 6.53
C ALA A 25 9.07 -2.59 7.37
N GLY A 26 9.31 -1.31 7.62
CA GLY A 26 10.34 -0.83 8.54
C GLY A 26 9.81 -0.59 9.96
N GLU A 27 10.41 0.39 10.65
CA GLU A 27 9.89 0.91 11.94
C GLU A 27 8.41 1.31 11.78
N ASP A 28 8.13 2.18 10.81
CA ASP A 28 6.80 2.47 10.28
C ASP A 28 6.60 1.79 8.91
N LEU A 29 5.35 1.59 8.52
CA LEU A 29 5.03 1.12 7.18
C LEU A 29 5.06 2.29 6.18
N THR A 30 5.60 2.02 4.99
CA THR A 30 5.55 2.94 3.85
C THR A 30 4.96 2.22 2.64
N LEU A 31 3.98 2.84 2.00
CA LEU A 31 3.35 2.33 0.79
C LEU A 31 3.84 3.13 -0.42
N VAL A 32 4.16 2.45 -1.51
CA VAL A 32 4.45 3.05 -2.82
C VAL A 32 3.30 2.71 -3.76
N ASP A 33 2.65 3.76 -4.25
CA ASP A 33 1.40 3.73 -5.02
C ASP A 33 0.24 3.04 -4.29
N THR A 34 -0.96 3.12 -4.86
CA THR A 34 -2.21 2.72 -4.19
C THR A 34 -3.16 1.92 -5.08
N GLY A 35 -2.77 1.62 -6.33
CA GLY A 35 -3.58 0.83 -7.25
C GLY A 35 -4.81 1.57 -7.78
N MET A 36 -5.79 0.79 -8.22
CA MET A 36 -7.07 1.29 -8.75
C MET A 36 -8.04 1.67 -7.64
N PRO A 37 -9.06 2.51 -7.90
CA PRO A 37 -10.12 2.79 -6.93
C PRO A 37 -10.83 1.51 -6.45
N GLY A 38 -11.03 1.38 -5.14
CA GLY A 38 -11.69 0.23 -4.52
C GLY A 38 -10.76 -0.96 -4.26
N GLU A 39 -9.45 -0.80 -4.42
CA GLU A 39 -8.44 -1.84 -4.17
C GLU A 39 -7.71 -1.68 -2.83
N GLU A 40 -8.12 -0.74 -1.97
CA GLU A 40 -7.53 -0.49 -0.65
C GLU A 40 -7.47 -1.74 0.23
N GLU A 41 -8.47 -2.61 0.12
CA GLU A 41 -8.54 -3.86 0.88
C GLU A 41 -7.37 -4.79 0.55
N ASN A 42 -6.80 -4.74 -0.66
CA ASN A 42 -5.62 -5.55 -0.97
C ASN A 42 -4.40 -5.11 -0.14
N VAL A 43 -4.30 -3.81 0.17
CA VAL A 43 -3.24 -3.25 1.01
C VAL A 43 -3.48 -3.56 2.48
N ILE A 44 -4.70 -3.36 2.96
CA ILE A 44 -5.09 -3.67 4.34
C ILE A 44 -4.89 -5.17 4.63
N ASP A 45 -5.33 -6.05 3.72
CA ASP A 45 -5.11 -7.50 3.81
C ASP A 45 -3.62 -7.86 3.91
N CYS A 46 -2.76 -7.19 3.13
CA CYS A 46 -1.33 -7.42 3.16
C CYS A 46 -0.75 -7.04 4.52
N ILE A 47 -1.09 -5.86 5.02
CA ILE A 47 -0.65 -5.34 6.32
C ILE A 47 -1.10 -6.27 7.46
N ASP A 48 -2.36 -6.70 7.46
CA ASP A 48 -2.90 -7.59 8.49
C ASP A 48 -2.23 -8.97 8.46
N LYS A 49 -1.97 -9.53 7.27
CA LYS A 49 -1.34 -10.86 7.13
C LYS A 49 0.14 -10.88 7.51
N ILE A 50 0.82 -9.74 7.50
CA ILE A 50 2.19 -9.61 8.03
C ILE A 50 2.20 -9.28 9.54
N GLY A 51 1.03 -9.32 10.20
CA GLY A 51 0.89 -9.09 11.64
C GLY A 51 1.04 -7.63 12.07
N ARG A 52 0.85 -6.69 11.14
CA ARG A 52 0.91 -5.25 11.37
C ARG A 52 -0.49 -4.64 11.32
N SER A 53 -0.62 -3.35 11.63
CA SER A 53 -1.86 -2.60 11.59
C SER A 53 -1.81 -1.49 10.54
N ILE A 54 -2.94 -1.20 9.89
CA ILE A 54 -3.09 -0.04 8.99
C ILE A 54 -2.72 1.29 9.67
N LYS A 55 -2.81 1.37 11.00
CA LYS A 55 -2.40 2.54 11.78
C LYS A 55 -0.88 2.76 11.83
N GLU A 56 -0.11 1.76 11.44
CA GLU A 56 1.35 1.85 11.32
C GLU A 56 1.79 2.35 9.94
N LEU A 57 0.85 2.55 9.00
CA LEU A 57 1.13 3.20 7.72
C LEU A 57 1.37 4.70 7.93
N GLY A 58 2.63 5.07 8.07
CA GLY A 58 3.06 6.45 8.27
C GLY A 58 3.16 7.25 6.97
N HIS A 59 3.47 6.58 5.85
CA HIS A 59 3.76 7.25 4.59
C HIS A 59 3.11 6.55 3.38
N ILE A 60 2.56 7.35 2.47
CA ILE A 60 2.12 6.91 1.14
C ILE A 60 2.89 7.74 0.10
N LEU A 61 3.79 7.11 -0.64
CA LEU A 61 4.51 7.68 -1.76
C LEU A 61 3.72 7.44 -3.05
N ILE A 62 3.43 8.48 -3.82
CA ILE A 62 2.80 8.39 -5.14
C ILE A 62 3.84 8.69 -6.21
N THR A 63 4.01 7.79 -7.17
CA THR A 63 4.98 7.96 -8.25
C THR A 63 4.53 8.99 -9.28
N HIS A 64 3.25 8.96 -9.66
CA HIS A 64 2.63 9.89 -10.59
C HIS A 64 1.09 9.82 -10.52
N ALA A 65 0.41 10.79 -11.15
CA ALA A 65 -1.03 11.01 -11.02
C ALA A 65 -1.89 10.27 -12.08
N HIS A 66 -1.56 9.02 -12.39
CA HIS A 66 -2.48 8.15 -13.13
C HIS A 66 -3.36 7.35 -12.18
N MET A 67 -4.58 7.04 -12.64
CA MET A 67 -5.63 6.44 -11.81
C MET A 67 -5.21 5.10 -11.18
N ASP A 68 -4.37 4.33 -11.86
CA ASP A 68 -3.85 3.04 -11.42
C ASP A 68 -2.71 3.14 -10.38
N HIS A 69 -2.28 4.35 -10.03
CA HIS A 69 -1.26 4.61 -9.01
C HIS A 69 -1.82 5.36 -7.79
N MET A 70 -2.86 6.19 -7.97
CA MET A 70 -3.46 7.01 -6.90
C MET A 70 -4.92 6.68 -6.59
N GLY A 71 -5.47 5.58 -7.15
CA GLY A 71 -6.90 5.27 -7.12
C GLY A 71 -7.48 5.07 -5.72
N SER A 72 -6.77 4.36 -4.85
CA SER A 72 -7.19 4.13 -3.45
C SER A 72 -6.52 5.06 -2.43
N LEU A 73 -5.79 6.08 -2.88
CA LEU A 73 -5.08 7.03 -2.01
C LEU A 73 -5.98 7.66 -0.95
N ALA A 74 -7.16 8.12 -1.32
CA ALA A 74 -8.07 8.80 -0.40
C ALA A 74 -8.55 7.85 0.73
N ALA A 75 -8.91 6.62 0.38
CA ALA A 75 -9.34 5.61 1.33
C ALA A 75 -8.20 5.22 2.29
N LEU A 76 -7.03 4.88 1.74
CA LEU A 76 -5.86 4.49 2.54
C LEU A 76 -5.39 5.61 3.45
N LYS A 77 -5.38 6.87 2.98
CA LYS A 77 -5.06 8.03 3.82
C LYS A 77 -6.06 8.21 4.96
N LYS A 78 -7.36 8.02 4.70
CA LYS A 78 -8.40 8.14 5.72
C LYS A 78 -8.25 7.06 6.80
N GLU A 79 -7.99 5.82 6.40
CA GLU A 79 -7.86 4.70 7.33
C GLU A 79 -6.56 4.74 8.14
N SER A 80 -5.44 5.14 7.54
CA SER A 80 -4.13 5.17 8.20
C SER A 80 -3.81 6.48 8.93
N GLY A 81 -4.22 7.62 8.37
CA GLY A 81 -3.69 8.93 8.75
C GLY A 81 -2.32 9.25 8.14
N ALA A 82 -1.84 8.42 7.19
CA ALA A 82 -0.52 8.54 6.58
C ALA A 82 -0.26 9.92 5.94
N LYS A 83 1.00 10.36 6.00
CA LYS A 83 1.49 11.49 5.23
C LYS A 83 1.66 11.07 3.76
N VAL A 84 1.14 11.89 2.85
CA VAL A 84 1.32 11.69 1.41
C VAL A 84 2.59 12.40 0.94
N VAL A 85 3.40 11.70 0.15
CA VAL A 85 4.60 12.23 -0.53
C VAL A 85 4.39 12.00 -2.03
N ALA A 86 4.52 13.03 -2.85
CA ALA A 86 4.27 12.99 -4.30
C ALA A 86 5.18 13.99 -5.02
#